data_AF-A0A537HEM1-F1
#
_entry.id   AF-A0A537HEM1-F1
#
_cell.length_a   1.000
_cell.length_b   1.000
_cell.length_c   1.000
_cell.angle_alpha   90.00
_cell.angle_beta   90.00
_cell.angle_gamma   90.00
#
_symmetry.space_group_name_H-M   'P 1'
#
loop_
_entity.id
_entity.type
_entity.pdbx_description
1 polymer ?
#
loop_
_entity_poly.entity_id
_entity_poly.type
_entity_poly.pdbx_seq_one_letter_code
_entity_poly.pdbx_strand_id
1 'polypeptide(L)'
;MKRPGFLIVWPAHLDSSKTRGQGRRLPVSRAVKQPSLKEVWQAAMSLGYSPESKEKAALSGSPWEKTGYVTIKKTGQRSTVLKGIASEIVKSRQKEAQAAEPKKR
;
A
#
# COMPACT_ATOMS: atom_id res chain seq x y z
N MET A 1 1.83 -18.22 -9.17
CA MET A 1 0.52 -17.86 -9.75
C MET A 1 0.59 -16.44 -10.34
N LYS A 2 0.70 -16.29 -11.67
CA LYS A 2 0.61 -14.97 -12.33
C LYS A 2 -0.80 -14.86 -12.90
N ARG A 3 -1.62 -13.93 -12.41
CA ARG A 3 -2.89 -13.58 -13.06
C ARG A 3 -2.59 -12.54 -14.15
N PRO A 4 -2.57 -12.90 -15.44
CA PRO A 4 -2.36 -11.92 -16.51
C PRO A 4 -3.49 -10.88 -16.44
N GLY A 5 -3.13 -9.60 -16.36
CA GLY A 5 -4.09 -8.51 -16.19
C GLY A 5 -4.31 -8.03 -14.75
N PHE A 6 -3.71 -8.67 -13.74
CA PHE A 6 -3.76 -8.22 -12.36
C PHE A 6 -2.36 -7.93 -11.80
N LEU A 7 -2.27 -6.85 -11.03
CA LEU A 7 -1.08 -6.41 -10.32
C LEU A 7 -1.21 -6.77 -8.84
N ILE A 8 -0.27 -7.57 -8.33
CA ILE A 8 -0.19 -7.88 -6.90
C ILE A 8 0.67 -6.82 -6.23
N VAL A 9 0.07 -6.09 -5.30
CA VAL A 9 0.70 -5.08 -4.45
C VAL A 9 0.85 -5.64 -3.05
N TRP A 10 2.10 -5.84 -2.64
CA TRP A 10 2.44 -6.20 -1.27
C TRP A 10 2.67 -4.92 -0.46
N PRO A 11 2.21 -4.85 0.80
CA PRO A 11 2.54 -3.74 1.70
C PRO A 11 4.06 -3.50 1.81
N ALA A 12 4.86 -4.57 1.81
CA ALA A 12 6.32 -4.53 1.81
C ALA A 12 6.94 -3.76 0.62
N HIS A 13 6.25 -3.63 -0.51
CA HIS A 13 6.74 -2.83 -1.64
C HIS A 13 6.76 -1.32 -1.32
N LEU A 14 5.84 -0.91 -0.45
CA LEU A 14 5.59 0.48 -0.07
C LEU A 14 6.26 0.83 1.26
N ASP A 15 6.67 -0.17 2.05
CA ASP A 15 7.22 0.04 3.39
C ASP A 15 8.60 0.71 3.35
N SER A 16 8.71 1.88 3.97
CA SER A 16 9.97 2.61 4.13
C SER A 16 10.93 1.92 5.10
N SER A 17 10.38 1.14 6.05
CA SER A 17 11.11 0.45 7.11
C SER A 17 11.88 -0.76 6.57
N LYS A 18 11.44 -1.32 5.42
CA LYS A 18 12.09 -2.44 4.75
C LYS A 18 13.13 -1.95 3.75
N THR A 19 14.21 -2.72 3.56
CA THR A 19 15.25 -2.38 2.57
C THR A 19 14.86 -2.82 1.15
N ARG A 20 15.61 -2.39 0.11
CA ARG A 20 15.39 -2.85 -1.28
C ARG A 20 15.50 -4.38 -1.41
N GLY A 21 16.41 -5.01 -0.66
CA GLY A 21 16.57 -6.46 -0.62
C GLY A 21 15.39 -7.19 0.05
N GLN A 22 14.68 -6.52 0.96
CA GLN A 22 13.49 -7.05 1.63
C GLN A 22 12.18 -6.81 0.85
N GLY A 23 12.26 -6.23 -0.36
CA GLY A 23 11.11 -6.08 -1.25
C GLY A 23 10.65 -4.63 -1.49
N ARG A 24 11.27 -3.62 -0.86
CA ARG A 24 10.92 -2.21 -1.10
C ARG A 24 11.19 -1.84 -2.56
N ARG A 25 10.15 -1.37 -3.25
CA ARG A 25 10.22 -0.97 -4.67
C ARG A 25 10.17 0.53 -4.89
N LEU A 26 9.89 1.31 -3.85
CA LEU A 26 9.87 2.76 -3.88
C LEU A 26 11.13 3.38 -3.24
N PRO A 27 11.51 4.62 -3.65
CA PRO A 27 12.48 5.40 -2.90
C PRO A 27 11.92 5.74 -1.52
N VAL A 28 12.79 5.88 -0.52
CA VAL A 28 12.39 6.12 0.88
C VAL A 28 11.54 7.37 1.03
N SER A 29 11.85 8.43 0.26
CA SER A 29 11.08 9.68 0.23
C SER A 29 9.62 9.54 -0.21
N ARG A 30 9.27 8.45 -0.91
CA ARG A 30 7.90 8.14 -1.34
C ARG A 30 7.37 6.85 -0.73
N ALA A 31 8.12 6.24 0.19
CA ALA A 31 7.70 5.03 0.88
C ALA A 31 6.93 5.43 2.14
N VAL A 32 5.96 4.60 2.52
CA VAL A 32 5.12 4.81 3.71
C VAL A 32 5.72 4.02 4.86
N LYS A 33 5.80 4.59 6.05
CA LYS A 33 6.25 3.87 7.24
C LYS A 33 5.17 2.91 7.71
N GLN A 34 5.46 1.61 7.69
CA GLN A 34 4.57 0.53 8.12
C GLN A 34 3.16 0.65 7.51
N PRO A 35 3.02 0.46 6.19
CA PRO A 35 1.72 0.54 5.52
C PRO A 35 0.84 -0.65 5.93
N SER A 36 -0.38 -0.36 6.37
CA SER A 36 -1.37 -1.38 6.69
C SER A 36 -2.09 -1.87 5.43
N LEU A 37 -2.54 -3.13 5.40
CA LEU A 37 -3.31 -3.67 4.26
C LEU A 37 -4.54 -2.81 3.95
N LYS A 38 -5.24 -2.39 5.00
CA LYS A 38 -6.43 -1.53 4.92
C LYS A 38 -6.11 -0.18 4.27
N GLU A 39 -5.00 0.46 4.66
CA GLU A 39 -4.57 1.73 4.05
C GLU A 39 -4.27 1.56 2.56
N VAL A 40 -3.58 0.48 2.18
CA VAL A 40 -3.26 0.17 0.77
C VAL A 40 -4.55 -0.06 -0.03
N TRP A 41 -5.51 -0.78 0.55
CA TRP A 41 -6.80 -1.04 -0.08
C TRP A 41 -7.63 0.24 -0.24
N GLN A 42 -7.75 1.05 0.82
CA GLN A 42 -8.46 2.34 0.79
C GLN A 42 -7.83 3.29 -0.22
N ALA A 43 -6.50 3.44 -0.21
CA ALA A 43 -5.80 4.28 -1.18
C ALA A 43 -6.03 3.81 -2.63
N ALA A 44 -6.00 2.51 -2.88
CA ALA A 44 -6.30 1.97 -4.20
C ALA A 44 -7.76 2.23 -4.62
N MET A 45 -8.72 2.15 -3.69
CA MET A 45 -10.12 2.52 -3.96
C MET A 45 -10.28 4.02 -4.21
N SER A 46 -9.63 4.88 -3.42
CA SER A 46 -9.65 6.34 -3.61
C SER A 46 -9.09 6.77 -4.95
N LEU A 47 -8.12 6.03 -5.48
CA LEU A 47 -7.57 6.22 -6.83
C LEU A 47 -8.48 5.69 -7.94
N GLY A 48 -9.66 5.14 -7.62
CA GLY A 48 -10.62 4.62 -8.58
C GLY A 48 -10.23 3.26 -9.18
N TYR A 49 -9.30 2.54 -8.55
CA TYR A 49 -9.00 1.17 -8.95
C TYR A 49 -9.99 0.18 -8.32
N SER A 50 -10.03 -1.05 -8.82
CA SER A 50 -10.73 -2.18 -8.19
C SER A 50 -9.72 -3.05 -7.42
N PRO A 51 -9.39 -2.70 -6.16
CA PRO A 51 -8.53 -3.52 -5.32
C PRO A 51 -9.31 -4.68 -4.68
N GLU A 52 -8.81 -5.90 -4.86
CA GLU A 52 -9.20 -7.07 -4.08
C GLU A 52 -8.16 -7.29 -2.97
N SER A 53 -8.54 -7.10 -1.71
CA SER A 53 -7.71 -7.50 -0.58
C SER A 53 -7.88 -9.00 -0.32
N LYS A 54 -6.75 -9.69 -0.16
CA LYS A 54 -6.73 -11.05 0.40
C LYS A 54 -6.10 -10.99 1.77
N GLU A 55 -6.96 -10.82 2.77
CA GLU A 55 -6.62 -10.98 4.18
C GLU A 55 -6.27 -12.44 4.47
N LYS A 56 -5.39 -12.69 5.45
CA LYS A 56 -4.87 -14.02 5.84
C LYS A 56 -3.86 -14.68 4.87
N ALA A 57 -3.37 -13.97 3.85
CA ALA A 57 -2.19 -14.46 3.13
C ALA A 57 -0.91 -14.13 3.91
N ALA A 58 -0.21 -15.17 4.35
CA ALA A 58 1.11 -15.05 4.95
C ALA A 58 2.17 -14.87 3.85
N LEU A 59 3.07 -13.90 4.01
CA LEU A 59 4.22 -13.76 3.13
C LEU A 59 5.23 -14.86 3.49
N SER A 60 5.74 -15.60 2.49
CA SER A 60 6.66 -16.74 2.70
C SER A 60 7.93 -16.40 3.50
N GLY A 61 8.31 -15.13 3.62
CA GLY A 61 9.45 -14.66 4.42
C GLY A 61 9.10 -14.09 5.79
N SER A 62 7.82 -13.97 6.14
CA SER A 62 7.35 -13.53 7.47
C SER A 62 6.00 -14.19 7.77
N PRO A 63 5.96 -15.52 7.99
CA PRO A 63 4.72 -16.26 8.18
C PRO A 63 3.90 -15.82 9.41
N TRP A 64 4.52 -15.12 10.37
CA TRP A 64 3.86 -14.49 11.52
C TRP A 64 3.10 -13.20 11.15
N GLU A 65 3.52 -12.49 10.11
CA GLU A 65 2.87 -11.29 9.59
C GLU A 65 1.84 -11.72 8.53
N LYS A 66 0.60 -11.98 8.97
CA LYS A 66 -0.55 -12.21 8.07
C LYS A 66 -1.02 -10.89 7.44
N THR A 67 -0.11 -10.15 6.83
CA THR A 67 -0.37 -8.81 6.29
C THR A 67 -1.25 -8.85 5.05
N GLY A 68 -1.37 -9.99 4.37
CA GLY A 68 -2.16 -10.09 3.15
C GLY A 68 -1.52 -9.38 1.95
N TYR A 69 -2.14 -9.51 0.78
CA TYR A 69 -1.78 -8.72 -0.40
C TYR A 69 -3.02 -8.11 -1.03
N VAL A 70 -2.81 -7.00 -1.74
CA VAL A 70 -3.86 -6.35 -2.52
C VAL A 70 -3.63 -6.67 -3.99
N THR A 71 -4.66 -7.12 -4.67
CA THR A 71 -4.64 -7.35 -6.12
C THR A 71 -5.40 -6.24 -6.80
N ILE A 72 -4.79 -5.58 -7.77
CA ILE A 72 -5.38 -4.46 -8.49
C ILE A 72 -5.47 -4.82 -9.97
N LYS A 73 -6.57 -4.49 -10.64
CA LYS A 73 -6.68 -4.65 -12.10
C LYS A 73 -5.60 -3.78 -12.78
N LYS A 74 -4.83 -4.37 -13.70
CA LYS A 74 -3.68 -3.73 -14.36
C LYS A 74 -4.17 -2.60 -15.28
N THR A 75 -4.13 -1.38 -14.77
CA THR A 75 -4.46 -0.13 -15.48
C THR A 75 -3.23 0.63 -15.96
N GLY A 76 -2.00 0.17 -15.67
CA GLY A 76 -0.79 0.85 -16.11
C GLY A 76 0.52 0.22 -15.63
N GLN A 77 1.60 1.02 -15.64
CA GLN A 77 2.90 0.62 -15.15
C GLN A 77 2.90 0.43 -13.62
N ARG A 78 3.55 -0.64 -13.16
CA ARG A 78 3.62 -1.01 -11.74
C ARG A 78 4.16 0.12 -10.85
N SER A 79 5.18 0.84 -11.33
CA SER A 79 5.80 1.93 -10.56
C SER A 79 4.84 3.09 -10.33
N THR A 80 4.05 3.47 -11.35
CA THR A 80 3.07 4.56 -11.26
C THR A 80 1.98 4.25 -10.25
N VAL A 81 1.44 3.03 -10.30
CA VAL A 81 0.42 2.58 -9.34
C VAL A 81 0.96 2.59 -7.92
N LEU A 82 2.16 2.04 -7.68
CA LEU A 82 2.77 2.04 -6.35
C LEU A 82 3.03 3.46 -5.82
N LYS A 83 3.53 4.37 -6.67
CA LYS A 83 3.76 5.78 -6.31
C LYS A 83 2.43 6.49 -5.98
N GLY A 84 1.39 6.25 -6.77
CA GLY A 84 0.06 6.80 -6.55
C GLY A 84 -0.51 6.36 -5.20
N ILE A 85 -0.50 5.05 -4.94
CA ILE A 85 -0.99 4.48 -3.68
C ILE A 85 -0.21 5.05 -2.48
N ALA A 86 1.12 5.09 -2.55
CA ALA A 86 1.91 5.64 -1.45
C ALA A 86 1.58 7.11 -1.16
N SER A 87 1.46 7.92 -2.21
CA SER A 87 1.08 9.34 -2.09
C SER A 87 -0.31 9.49 -1.47
N GLU A 88 -1.26 8.67 -1.90
CA GLU A 88 -2.63 8.71 -1.38
C GLU A 88 -2.69 8.30 0.10
N ILE A 89 -1.93 7.28 0.52
CA ILE A 89 -1.84 6.91 1.94
C ILE A 89 -1.28 8.07 2.78
N VAL A 90 -0.23 8.76 2.31
CA VAL A 90 0.33 9.92 3.02
C VAL A 90 -0.72 11.04 3.14
N LYS A 91 -1.47 11.31 2.07
CA LYS A 91 -2.57 12.28 2.09
C LYS A 91 -3.69 11.87 3.05
N SER A 92 -4.08 10.59 3.07
CA SER A 92 -5.07 10.07 4.01
C SER A 92 -4.63 10.26 5.46
N ARG A 93 -3.37 9.96 5.78
CA ARG A 93 -2.81 10.20 7.13
C ARG A 93 -2.77 11.69 7.49
N GLN A 94 -2.43 12.56 6.54
CA GLN A 94 -2.49 14.01 6.76
C GLN A 94 -3.92 14.50 7.00
N LYS A 95 -4.90 13.97 6.27
CA LYS A 95 -6.33 14.25 6.49
C LYS A 95 -6.81 13.78 7.86
N GLU A 96 -6.43 12.58 8.28
CA GLU A 96 -6.75 12.05 9.61
C GLU A 96 -6.10 12.87 10.72
N ALA A 97 -4.83 13.29 10.55
CA ALA A 97 -4.16 14.17 11.49
C ALA A 97 -4.83 15.55 11.60
N GLN A 98 -5.27 16.13 10.47
CA GLN A 98 -6.02 17.40 10.46
C GLN A 98 -7.44 17.26 11.06
N ALA A 99 -8.06 16.09 10.95
CA ALA A 99 -9.37 15.82 11.57
C ALA A 99 -9.27 15.60 13.09
N ALA A 100 -8.09 15.22 13.62
CA ALA A 100 -7.85 14.96 15.03
C ALA A 100 -7.41 16.19 15.85
N GLU A 101 -7.21 17.37 15.22
CA GLU A 101 -7.11 18.65 15.93
C GLU A 101 -8.46 19.38 15.93
N PRO A 102 -9.33 19.20 16.95
CA PRO A 102 -10.43 20.12 17.15
C PRO A 102 -9.87 21.44 17.70
N LYS A 103 -10.08 22.53 16.94
CA LYS A 103 -10.22 23.92 17.41
C LYS A 103 -9.59 24.20 18.78
N LYS A 104 -8.36 24.73 18.81
CA LYS A 104 -7.99 25.69 19.87
C LYS A 104 -8.86 26.93 19.68
N ARG A 105 -9.95 27.01 20.45
CA ARG A 105 -10.67 28.25 20.74
C ARG A 105 -10.17 28.78 22.08
#